data_AF-A0A938UZ45-F1
#
_entry.id   AF-A0A938UZ45-F1
#
_cell.length_a   1.000
_cell.length_b   1.000
_cell.length_c   1.000
_cell.angle_alpha   90.00
_cell.angle_beta   90.00
_cell.angle_gamma   90.00
#
_symmetry.space_group_name_H-M   'P 1'
#
loop_
_entity.id
_entity.type
_entity.pdbx_description
1 polymer ?
#
loop_
_entity_poly.entity_id
_entity_poly.type
_entity_poly.pdbx_seq_one_letter_code
_entity_poly.pdbx_strand_id
1 'polypeptide(L)'
;MKARSVLGILILVLSLGAAGNALAGLPGDVTGNGAVDVSDIQCTVLTALNPQPPACLAAPTAADLNCSGATDVVDIQLEVLIVLYYPNPGLPADKDANKNNIVDACEGAPPVCGNGKCEPPTESNANCPADCPASAYKAGDVIITE
;
A
#
# COMPACT_ATOMS: atom_id res chain seq x y z
N MET A 1 29.96 43.43 45.16
CA MET A 1 30.27 42.30 44.24
C MET A 1 29.23 41.22 44.53
N LYS A 2 28.40 40.68 43.63
CA LYS A 2 28.43 40.61 42.17
C LYS A 2 27.00 40.26 41.72
N ALA A 3 26.38 41.10 40.89
CA ALA A 3 25.16 40.77 40.15
C ALA A 3 25.56 40.10 38.83
N ARG A 4 24.94 38.97 38.49
CA ARG A 4 24.91 38.31 37.17
C ARG A 4 23.53 37.63 37.12
N SER A 5 22.48 38.13 36.48
CA SER A 5 22.29 38.68 35.13
C SER A 5 22.51 37.65 34.02
N VAL A 6 21.35 37.27 33.43
CA VAL A 6 21.08 36.76 32.07
C VAL A 6 21.64 35.37 31.71
N LEU A 7 20.76 34.43 31.36
CA LEU A 7 20.45 34.13 29.96
C LEU A 7 19.69 32.81 29.85
N GLY A 8 18.44 32.91 29.40
CA GLY A 8 17.56 31.78 29.19
C GLY A 8 18.08 30.81 28.14
N ILE A 9 17.84 29.53 28.39
CA ILE A 9 17.88 28.49 27.36
C ILE A 9 16.47 27.88 27.37
N LEU A 10 15.59 28.54 26.61
CA LEU A 10 14.35 27.95 26.14
C LEU A 10 14.78 26.86 25.14
N ILE A 11 14.87 25.61 25.59
CA ILE A 11 15.05 24.46 24.69
C ILE A 11 13.72 24.28 23.97
N LEU A 12 13.58 24.98 22.85
CA LEU A 12 12.60 24.70 21.82
C LEU A 12 12.99 23.33 21.25
N VAL A 13 12.42 22.26 21.81
CA VAL A 13 12.48 20.94 21.17
C VAL A 13 11.70 21.11 19.87
N LEU A 14 12.42 21.35 18.78
CA LEU A 14 11.92 21.18 17.44
C LEU A 14 11.45 19.73 17.34
N SER A 15 10.15 19.51 17.54
CA SER A 15 9.46 18.38 16.96
C SER A 15 9.55 18.56 15.45
N LEU A 16 10.66 18.10 14.87
CA LEU A 16 10.66 17.62 13.49
C LEU A 16 9.73 16.41 13.48
N GLY A 17 8.43 16.68 13.48
CA GLY A 17 7.50 15.78 12.82
C GLY A 17 7.95 15.78 11.38
N ALA A 18 8.72 14.76 11.01
CA ALA A 18 8.78 14.33 9.62
C ALA A 18 7.33 14.01 9.26
N ALA A 19 6.61 15.01 8.78
CA ALA A 19 5.54 14.78 7.83
C ALA A 19 6.26 14.20 6.62
N GLY A 20 6.55 12.89 6.71
CA GLY A 20 6.83 12.09 5.53
C GLY A 20 5.64 12.36 4.65
N ASN A 21 5.87 13.10 3.57
CA ASN A 21 5.00 13.00 2.41
C ASN A 21 4.85 11.49 2.22
N ALA A 22 3.62 10.99 2.26
CA ALA A 22 3.31 9.64 1.88
C ALA A 22 3.72 9.49 0.42
N LEU A 23 5.02 9.30 0.18
CA LEU A 23 5.54 8.63 -0.99
C LEU A 23 4.69 7.39 -1.08
N ALA A 24 4.06 7.16 -2.23
CA ALA A 24 3.35 5.92 -2.50
C ALA A 24 4.24 4.79 -1.98
N GLY A 25 3.76 4.11 -0.92
CA GLY A 25 4.58 3.19 -0.14
C GLY A 25 5.19 2.18 -1.07
N LEU A 26 6.47 1.88 -0.90
CA LEU A 26 7.07 0.79 -1.66
C LEU A 26 6.24 -0.48 -1.36
N PRO A 27 5.92 -1.32 -2.36
CA PRO A 27 5.29 -2.60 -2.10
C PRO A 27 6.13 -3.37 -1.06
N GLY A 28 5.50 -3.76 0.04
CA GLY A 28 6.14 -4.38 1.21
C GLY A 28 6.70 -3.42 2.28
N ASP A 29 6.72 -2.11 2.07
CA ASP A 29 7.07 -1.13 3.12
C ASP A 29 5.86 -0.87 4.03
N VAL A 30 5.49 -1.89 4.81
CA VAL A 30 4.32 -1.84 5.70
C VAL A 30 4.55 -0.89 6.88
N THR A 31 5.81 -0.59 7.19
CA THR A 31 6.20 0.37 8.24
C THR A 31 6.23 1.82 7.76
N GLY A 32 6.18 2.06 6.45
CA GLY A 32 6.22 3.39 5.85
C GLY A 32 7.55 4.12 6.07
N ASN A 33 8.63 3.37 6.26
CA ASN A 33 9.95 3.89 6.60
C ASN A 33 10.81 4.20 5.36
N GLY A 34 10.34 3.85 4.16
CA GLY A 34 11.01 4.04 2.89
C GLY A 34 11.96 2.91 2.49
N ALA A 35 11.96 1.79 3.22
CA ALA A 35 12.73 0.57 2.94
C ALA A 35 11.81 -0.65 3.03
N VAL A 36 12.20 -1.73 2.34
CA VAL A 36 11.51 -3.03 2.42
C VAL A 36 12.50 -4.03 3.01
N ASP A 37 12.38 -4.28 4.31
CA ASP A 37 13.33 -5.10 5.06
C ASP A 37 12.69 -5.95 6.17
N VAL A 38 13.51 -6.54 7.04
CA VAL A 38 13.03 -7.44 8.11
C VAL A 38 12.10 -6.73 9.10
N SER A 39 12.19 -5.41 9.22
CA SER A 39 11.29 -4.60 10.05
C SER A 39 9.84 -4.71 9.55
N ASP A 40 9.65 -4.75 8.24
CA ASP A 40 8.34 -4.91 7.61
C ASP A 40 7.78 -6.29 7.86
N ILE A 41 8.60 -7.35 7.68
CA ILE A 41 8.22 -8.73 8.03
C ILE A 41 7.76 -8.82 9.49
N GLN A 42 8.53 -8.25 10.42
CA GLN A 42 8.18 -8.28 11.84
C GLN A 42 6.85 -7.57 12.11
N CYS A 43 6.58 -6.47 11.41
CA CYS A 43 5.33 -5.74 11.57
C CYS A 43 4.13 -6.52 11.03
N THR A 44 4.27 -7.15 9.86
CA THR A 44 3.26 -8.05 9.28
C THR A 44 2.99 -9.25 10.20
N VAL A 45 4.04 -9.87 10.78
CA VAL A 45 3.89 -10.94 11.77
C VAL A 45 3.11 -10.48 13.00
N LEU A 46 3.42 -9.32 13.55
CA LEU A 46 2.69 -8.78 14.70
C LEU A 46 1.23 -8.50 14.36
N THR A 47 0.96 -8.02 13.15
CA THR A 47 -0.40 -7.77 12.67
C THR A 47 -1.19 -9.08 12.50
N ALA A 48 -0.58 -10.12 11.95
CA ALA A 48 -1.23 -11.43 11.80
C ALA A 48 -1.53 -12.12 13.14
N LEU A 49 -0.71 -11.86 14.17
CA LEU A 49 -0.87 -12.47 15.50
C LEU A 49 -1.86 -11.72 16.40
N ASN A 50 -2.17 -10.45 16.10
CA ASN A 50 -2.96 -9.60 16.98
C ASN A 50 -4.06 -8.85 16.20
N PRO A 51 -5.35 -8.97 16.58
CA PRO A 51 -6.43 -8.22 15.95
C PRO A 51 -6.32 -6.70 16.12
N GLN A 52 -5.48 -6.20 17.03
CA GLN A 52 -5.18 -4.78 17.14
C GLN A 52 -3.93 -4.42 16.29
N PRO A 53 -4.01 -3.41 15.42
CA PRO A 53 -2.86 -2.95 14.63
C PRO A 53 -1.66 -2.59 15.52
N PRO A 54 -0.44 -3.11 15.24
CA PRO A 54 0.75 -2.76 15.98
C PRO A 54 1.23 -1.34 15.64
N ALA A 55 1.97 -0.72 16.55
CA ALA A 55 2.46 0.66 16.37
C ALA A 55 3.46 0.84 15.21
N CYS A 56 4.04 -0.26 14.72
CA CYS A 56 4.93 -0.24 13.57
C CYS A 56 4.18 -0.06 12.23
N LEU A 57 2.86 -0.29 12.20
CA LEU A 57 2.11 -0.35 10.96
C LEU A 57 1.75 1.06 10.47
N ALA A 58 2.11 1.41 9.24
CA ALA A 58 1.86 2.73 8.68
C ALA A 58 0.37 2.96 8.35
N ALA A 59 -0.36 1.91 7.98
CA ALA A 59 -1.79 1.97 7.70
C ALA A 59 -2.49 0.63 8.00
N PRO A 60 -3.79 0.62 8.38
CA PRO A 60 -4.49 -0.58 8.81
C PRO A 60 -4.50 -1.74 7.80
N THR A 61 -4.40 -1.44 6.51
CA THR A 61 -4.42 -2.43 5.43
C THR A 61 -3.03 -2.68 4.82
N ALA A 62 -1.97 -2.03 5.34
CA ALA A 62 -0.65 -2.12 4.74
C ALA A 62 -0.07 -3.54 4.75
N ALA A 63 -0.47 -4.35 5.74
CA ALA A 63 -0.01 -5.73 5.90
C ALA A 63 -0.89 -6.79 5.22
N ASP A 64 -2.01 -6.42 4.60
CA ASP A 64 -2.82 -7.32 3.76
C ASP A 64 -2.33 -7.21 2.31
N LEU A 65 -1.21 -7.89 2.03
CA LEU A 65 -0.43 -7.74 0.80
C LEU A 65 -1.02 -8.51 -0.38
N ASN A 66 -1.90 -9.48 -0.10
CA ASN A 66 -2.66 -10.18 -1.12
C ASN A 66 -4.10 -9.68 -1.25
N CYS A 67 -4.47 -8.64 -0.51
CA CYS A 67 -5.77 -8.00 -0.52
C CYS A 67 -6.95 -8.97 -0.30
N SER A 68 -6.74 -9.98 0.55
CA SER A 68 -7.77 -10.97 0.88
C SER A 68 -8.77 -10.49 1.93
N GLY A 69 -8.51 -9.34 2.56
CA GLY A 69 -9.27 -8.79 3.68
C GLY A 69 -8.84 -9.35 5.04
N ALA A 70 -7.78 -10.16 5.07
CA ALA A 70 -7.18 -10.69 6.29
C ALA A 70 -5.66 -10.57 6.20
N THR A 71 -5.02 -10.22 7.32
CA THR A 71 -3.56 -10.32 7.46
C THR A 71 -3.22 -11.64 8.13
N ASP A 72 -2.60 -12.56 7.40
CA ASP A 72 -2.27 -13.88 7.91
C ASP A 72 -0.89 -14.40 7.42
N VAL A 73 -0.66 -15.71 7.53
CA VAL A 73 0.61 -16.34 7.13
C VAL A 73 0.89 -16.19 5.64
N VAL A 74 -0.14 -16.07 4.80
CA VAL A 74 0.03 -15.83 3.36
C VAL A 74 0.65 -14.46 3.13
N ASP A 75 0.24 -13.43 3.86
CA ASP A 75 0.85 -12.10 3.78
C ASP A 75 2.28 -12.10 4.31
N ILE A 76 2.55 -12.80 5.43
CA ILE A 76 3.92 -12.94 5.94
C ILE A 76 4.83 -13.59 4.89
N GLN A 77 4.36 -14.67 4.24
CA GLN A 77 5.14 -15.35 3.19
C GLN A 77 5.37 -14.45 1.98
N LEU A 78 4.38 -13.64 1.61
CA LEU A 78 4.47 -12.68 0.52
C LEU A 78 5.44 -11.54 0.86
N GLU A 79 5.41 -11.01 2.08
CA GLU A 79 6.36 -10.00 2.57
C GLU A 79 7.80 -10.53 2.56
N VAL A 80 8.02 -11.75 3.05
CA VAL A 80 9.35 -12.38 2.99
C VAL A 80 9.86 -12.48 1.55
N LEU A 81 8.99 -12.80 0.60
CA LEU A 81 9.34 -12.84 -0.81
C LEU A 81 9.68 -11.45 -1.35
N ILE A 82 8.89 -10.43 -1.01
CA ILE A 82 9.16 -9.05 -1.41
C ILE A 82 10.52 -8.61 -0.87
N VAL A 83 10.80 -8.77 0.44
CA VAL A 83 12.09 -8.40 1.06
C VAL A 83 13.29 -9.10 0.41
N LEU A 84 13.14 -10.37 0.00
CA LEU A 84 14.22 -11.13 -0.62
C LEU A 84 14.50 -10.75 -2.08
N TYR A 85 13.49 -10.28 -2.81
CA TYR A 85 13.56 -10.00 -4.26
C TYR A 85 13.52 -8.51 -4.60
N TYR A 86 13.19 -7.65 -3.65
CA TYR A 86 13.28 -6.20 -3.83
C TYR A 86 14.75 -5.74 -3.67
N PRO A 87 15.28 -4.84 -4.51
CA PRO A 87 14.66 -4.14 -5.66
C PRO A 87 14.93 -4.80 -7.04
N ASN A 88 15.16 -6.11 -7.16
CA ASN A 88 15.77 -6.74 -8.35
C ASN A 88 15.42 -8.25 -8.52
N PRO A 89 14.92 -8.78 -9.67
CA PRO A 89 14.18 -8.19 -10.79
C PRO A 89 12.67 -8.42 -10.60
N GLY A 90 12.12 -7.96 -9.48
CA GLY A 90 10.69 -7.99 -9.22
C GLY A 90 10.17 -9.31 -8.65
N LEU A 91 8.88 -9.31 -8.36
CA LEU A 91 8.16 -10.46 -7.84
C LEU A 91 8.13 -11.60 -8.89
N PRO A 92 7.94 -12.87 -8.47
CA PRO A 92 7.67 -13.94 -9.42
C PRO A 92 6.53 -13.57 -10.38
N ALA A 93 6.65 -13.94 -11.66
CA ALA A 93 5.71 -13.52 -12.70
C ALA A 93 4.27 -14.03 -12.47
N ASP A 94 4.07 -15.03 -11.62
CA ASP A 94 2.74 -15.51 -11.19
C ASP A 94 2.13 -14.67 -10.06
N LYS A 95 2.92 -13.76 -9.46
CA LYS A 95 2.52 -12.82 -8.41
C LYS A 95 2.47 -11.37 -8.89
N ASP A 96 3.18 -11.05 -9.98
CA ASP A 96 3.27 -9.73 -10.61
C ASP A 96 3.35 -9.92 -12.13
N ALA A 97 2.20 -10.25 -12.74
CA ALA A 97 2.09 -10.59 -14.15
C ALA A 97 2.36 -9.38 -15.05
N ASN A 98 2.06 -8.17 -14.58
CA ASN A 98 2.28 -6.93 -15.32
C ASN A 98 3.65 -6.26 -15.01
N LYS A 99 4.44 -6.83 -14.09
CA LYS A 99 5.81 -6.45 -13.75
C LYS A 99 5.95 -5.03 -13.19
N ASN A 100 4.95 -4.58 -12.45
CA ASN A 100 4.97 -3.27 -11.80
C ASN A 100 5.41 -3.34 -10.33
N ASN A 101 5.85 -4.52 -9.86
CA ASN A 101 6.26 -4.85 -8.50
C ASN A 101 5.15 -4.76 -7.45
N ILE A 102 3.89 -4.76 -7.86
CA ILE A 102 2.72 -4.89 -6.99
C ILE A 102 2.18 -6.31 -7.17
N VAL A 103 1.65 -6.89 -6.09
CA VAL A 103 1.03 -8.21 -6.18
C VAL A 103 -0.29 -8.06 -6.91
N ASP A 104 -0.48 -8.77 -8.03
CA ASP A 104 -1.68 -8.63 -8.89
C ASP A 104 -2.99 -8.80 -8.12
N ALA A 105 -2.98 -9.58 -7.03
CA ALA A 105 -4.13 -9.79 -6.16
C ALA A 105 -4.70 -8.47 -5.58
N CYS A 106 -3.87 -7.43 -5.46
CA CYS A 106 -4.24 -6.10 -5.00
C CYS A 106 -4.62 -5.13 -6.13
N GLU A 107 -4.43 -5.51 -7.39
CA GLU A 107 -4.65 -4.62 -8.54
C GLU A 107 -6.06 -4.71 -9.11
N GLY A 108 -6.94 -5.42 -8.40
CA GLY A 108 -8.21 -5.88 -8.95
C GLY A 108 -7.97 -6.93 -10.03
N ALA A 109 -8.97 -7.77 -10.27
CA ALA A 109 -8.85 -8.74 -11.37
C ALA A 109 -8.56 -7.97 -12.67
N PRO A 110 -7.65 -8.45 -13.54
CA PRO A 110 -7.48 -7.85 -14.84
C PRO A 110 -8.85 -7.77 -15.54
N PRO A 111 -9.13 -6.70 -16.29
CA PRO A 111 -10.41 -6.51 -16.96
C PRO A 111 -10.82 -7.75 -17.75
N VAL A 112 -12.02 -8.30 -17.49
CA VAL A 112 -12.52 -9.51 -18.13
C VAL A 112 -13.47 -9.12 -19.26
N CYS A 113 -12.91 -8.50 -20.30
CA CYS A 113 -13.70 -8.04 -21.43
C CYS A 113 -14.31 -9.21 -22.25
N GLY A 114 -15.53 -8.99 -22.77
CA GLY A 114 -16.31 -9.92 -23.58
C GLY A 114 -17.31 -10.78 -22.81
N ASN A 115 -17.55 -10.50 -21.52
CA ASN A 115 -18.49 -11.27 -20.69
C ASN A 115 -19.91 -10.64 -20.65
N GLY A 116 -20.07 -9.44 -21.19
CA GLY A 116 -21.34 -8.71 -21.28
C GLY A 116 -21.76 -7.96 -20.01
N LYS A 117 -20.89 -7.82 -19.01
CA LYS A 117 -21.11 -7.04 -17.79
C LYS A 117 -19.99 -6.03 -17.60
N CYS A 118 -20.34 -4.80 -17.25
CA CYS A 118 -19.35 -3.80 -16.85
C CYS A 118 -18.98 -3.98 -15.37
N GLU A 119 -17.71 -4.26 -15.07
CA GLU A 119 -17.20 -4.57 -13.73
C GLU A 119 -16.17 -3.52 -13.25
N PRO A 120 -16.62 -2.31 -12.86
CA PRO A 120 -15.74 -1.26 -12.33
C PRO A 120 -15.16 -1.62 -10.95
N PRO A 121 -13.97 -1.08 -10.57
CA PRO A 121 -13.18 -0.06 -11.26
C PRO A 121 -12.24 -0.60 -12.33
N THR A 122 -12.05 -1.92 -12.38
CA THR A 122 -11.11 -2.61 -13.28
C THR A 122 -11.55 -2.54 -14.74
N GLU A 123 -12.85 -2.42 -14.99
CA GLU A 123 -13.41 -2.22 -16.32
C GLU A 123 -14.00 -0.83 -16.53
N SER A 124 -13.74 -0.28 -17.70
CA SER A 124 -14.18 1.03 -18.15
C SER A 124 -14.48 1.00 -19.65
N ASN A 125 -15.14 2.03 -20.16
CA ASN A 125 -15.29 2.22 -21.61
C ASN A 125 -13.93 2.34 -22.34
N ALA A 126 -12.85 2.69 -21.63
CA ALA A 126 -11.52 2.81 -22.21
C ALA A 126 -10.84 1.44 -22.43
N ASN A 127 -11.02 0.48 -21.52
CA ASN A 127 -10.33 -0.82 -21.58
C ASN A 127 -11.26 -2.01 -21.95
N CYS A 128 -12.56 -1.95 -21.65
CA CYS A 128 -13.58 -2.94 -22.05
C CYS A 128 -14.82 -2.28 -22.68
N PRO A 129 -14.71 -1.61 -23.85
CA PRO A 129 -15.82 -0.87 -24.46
C PRO A 129 -17.03 -1.74 -24.86
N ALA A 130 -16.82 -3.04 -25.08
CA ALA A 130 -17.90 -3.99 -25.39
C ALA A 130 -18.80 -4.26 -24.18
N ASP A 131 -18.19 -4.33 -22.98
CA ASP A 131 -18.88 -4.67 -21.73
C ASP A 131 -19.29 -3.42 -20.95
N CYS A 132 -18.51 -2.34 -21.07
CA CYS A 132 -18.74 -1.01 -20.51
C CYS A 132 -18.99 0.05 -21.58
N PRO A 133 -20.00 -0.07 -22.47
CA PRO A 133 -20.31 1.00 -23.40
C PRO A 133 -20.66 2.27 -22.63
N ALA A 134 -20.37 3.46 -23.18
CA ALA A 134 -20.64 4.75 -22.51
C ALA A 134 -22.10 4.90 -22.01
N SER A 135 -23.04 4.13 -22.56
CA SER A 135 -24.46 4.08 -22.16
C SER A 135 -24.77 3.15 -20.98
N ALA A 136 -23.81 2.35 -20.51
CA ALA A 136 -23.97 1.43 -19.38
C ALA A 136 -23.89 2.12 -18.01
N TYR A 137 -23.21 3.28 -17.94
CA TYR A 137 -23.16 4.10 -16.73
C TYR A 137 -24.51 4.79 -16.50
N LYS A 138 -25.12 4.54 -15.35
CA LYS A 138 -26.35 5.24 -14.96
C LYS A 138 -25.98 6.64 -14.45
N ALA A 139 -26.90 7.58 -14.58
CA ALA A 139 -26.75 8.90 -13.98
C ALA A 139 -26.60 8.75 -12.46
N GLY A 140 -25.39 9.02 -11.95
CA GLY A 140 -25.00 8.84 -10.54
C GLY A 140 -23.76 7.98 -10.34
N ASP A 141 -23.32 7.23 -11.35
CA ASP A 141 -22.06 6.49 -11.28
C ASP A 141 -20.87 7.45 -11.30
N VAL A 142 -19.91 7.27 -10.38
CA VAL A 142 -18.66 8.03 -10.37
C VAL A 142 -17.82 7.54 -11.53
N ILE A 143 -17.91 8.24 -12.66
CA ILE A 143 -16.99 8.05 -13.78
C ILE A 143 -15.70 8.78 -13.41
N ILE A 144 -14.66 8.03 -13.07
CA ILE A 144 -13.31 8.59 -12.96
C ILE A 144 -12.84 8.84 -14.39
N THR A 145 -13.06 10.05 -14.90
CA THR A 145 -12.42 10.51 -16.12
C THR A 145 -11.02 11.00 -15.75
N GLU A 146 -9.98 10.37 -16.31
CA GLU A 146 -8.61 10.92 -16.29
C GLU A 146 -8.53 12.28 -16.98
#